data_AF-U5D2G6-F1
#
_entry.id   AF-U5D2G6-F1
#
_cell.length_a   1.000
_cell.length_b   1.000
_cell.length_c   1.000
_cell.angle_alpha   90.00
_cell.angle_beta   90.00
_cell.angle_gamma   90.00
#
_symmetry.space_group_name_H-M   'P 1'
#
loop_
_entity.id
_entity.type
_entity.pdbx_description
1 polymer ?
#
loop_
_entity_poly.entity_id
_entity_poly.type
_entity_poly.pdbx_seq_one_letter_code
_entity_poly.pdbx_strand_id
1 'polypeptide(L)'
;MEKRLVKEVPWEEMASQVRVEKTWFSPDFLAKLKVSATVRCPSGRGYKTFESLVSHLWQKVTQACGVGEEETSQLRIPINVHTHVVPPIAHGYFGNVVLWAFPRATVRELLSQPLDRVAEVVHVAIAQVND
;
A
#
# COMPACT_ATOMS: atom_id res chain seq x y z
N MET A 1 8.53 17.78 26.18
CA MET A 1 8.65 16.33 25.91
C MET A 1 9.69 16.18 24.82
N GLU A 2 10.93 15.90 25.23
CA GLU A 2 12.12 15.85 24.36
C GLU A 2 11.95 14.71 23.34
N LYS A 3 11.95 15.04 22.04
CA LYS A 3 12.04 14.01 20.99
C LYS A 3 13.46 13.47 21.02
N ARG A 4 13.67 12.39 21.77
CA ARG A 4 14.93 11.66 21.78
C ARG A 4 15.10 11.00 20.41
N LEU A 5 15.91 11.61 19.55
CA LEU A 5 16.33 11.03 18.28
C LEU A 5 16.93 9.66 18.59
N VAL A 6 16.33 8.61 18.01
CA VAL A 6 16.93 7.28 17.98
C VAL A 6 18.31 7.47 17.36
N LYS A 7 19.36 6.97 18.02
CA LYS A 7 20.75 7.03 17.51
C LYS A 7 20.73 6.73 16.02
N GLU A 8 21.25 7.64 15.21
CA GLU A 8 21.37 7.46 13.76
C GLU A 8 22.26 6.24 13.51
N VAL A 9 21.63 5.10 13.25
CA VAL A 9 22.32 3.92 12.74
C VAL A 9 22.71 4.29 11.30
N PRO A 10 23.99 4.22 10.91
CA PRO A 10 24.40 4.47 9.54
C PRO A 10 23.59 3.61 8.58
N TRP A 11 23.10 4.20 7.48
CA TRP A 11 22.20 3.49 6.55
C TRP A 11 22.87 2.26 5.95
N GLU A 12 24.20 2.22 5.86
CA GLU A 12 25.00 1.07 5.44
C GLU A 12 24.83 -0.12 6.41
N GLU A 13 24.82 0.16 7.71
CA GLU A 13 24.63 -0.85 8.76
C GLU A 13 23.18 -1.34 8.76
N MET A 14 22.20 -0.45 8.59
CA MET A 14 20.79 -0.83 8.40
C MET A 14 20.59 -1.68 7.14
N ALA A 15 21.18 -1.28 6.01
CA ALA A 15 21.07 -1.99 4.74
C ALA A 15 21.70 -3.39 4.80
N SER A 16 22.79 -3.55 5.56
CA SER A 16 23.45 -4.86 5.75
C SER A 16 22.56 -5.89 6.46
N GLN A 17 21.55 -5.45 7.21
CA GLN A 17 20.62 -6.30 7.95
C GLN A 17 19.33 -6.61 7.15
N VAL A 18 19.07 -5.90 6.06
CA VAL A 18 17.89 -6.11 5.21
C VAL A 18 18.21 -7.16 4.15
N ARG A 19 17.45 -8.26 4.17
CA ARG A 19 17.49 -9.29 3.13
C ARG A 19 16.36 -9.08 2.13
N VAL A 20 16.69 -9.15 0.84
CA VAL A 20 15.70 -9.09 -0.24
C VAL A 20 15.19 -10.50 -0.53
N GLU A 21 13.92 -10.74 -0.24
CA GLU A 21 13.25 -11.99 -0.56
C GLU A 21 12.34 -11.82 -1.78
N LYS A 22 12.49 -12.69 -2.78
CA LYS A 22 11.65 -12.71 -3.97
C LYS A 22 10.60 -13.80 -3.83
N THR A 23 9.33 -13.40 -3.83
CA THR A 23 8.20 -14.32 -3.71
C THR A 23 7.37 -14.34 -5.00
N TRP A 24 6.89 -15.53 -5.34
CA TRP A 24 5.95 -15.73 -6.44
C TRP A 24 4.53 -15.87 -5.90
N PHE A 25 3.62 -15.05 -6.42
CA PHE A 25 2.19 -15.14 -6.10
C PHE A 25 1.48 -15.85 -7.26
N SER A 26 1.01 -17.07 -7.03
CA SER A 26 0.33 -17.84 -8.08
C SER A 26 -1.00 -17.19 -8.49
N PRO A 27 -1.48 -17.42 -9.72
CA PRO A 27 -2.79 -16.95 -10.15
C PRO A 27 -3.92 -17.38 -9.21
N ASP A 28 -3.89 -18.62 -8.72
CA ASP A 28 -4.88 -19.13 -7.77
C ASP A 28 -4.84 -18.40 -6.43
N PHE A 29 -3.63 -18.08 -5.94
CA PHE A 29 -3.47 -17.28 -4.73
C PHE A 29 -4.04 -15.88 -4.93
N LEU A 30 -3.71 -15.22 -6.05
CA LEU A 30 -4.23 -13.90 -6.38
C LEU A 30 -5.76 -13.90 -6.55
N ALA A 31 -6.33 -14.94 -7.15
CA ALA A 31 -7.77 -15.11 -7.29
C ALA A 31 -8.46 -15.23 -5.92
N LYS A 32 -7.94 -16.08 -5.02
CA LYS A 32 -8.42 -16.18 -3.63
C LYS A 32 -8.32 -14.84 -2.91
N LEU A 33 -7.22 -14.13 -3.09
CA LEU A 33 -6.98 -12.85 -2.45
C LEU A 33 -7.98 -11.78 -2.89
N LYS A 34 -8.28 -11.71 -4.20
CA LYS A 34 -9.29 -10.80 -4.74
C LYS A 34 -10.69 -11.10 -4.19
N VAL A 35 -11.04 -12.39 -4.07
CA VAL A 35 -12.32 -12.79 -3.46
C VAL A 35 -12.39 -12.32 -2.01
N SER A 36 -11.36 -12.58 -1.21
CA SER A 36 -11.29 -12.13 0.18
C SER A 36 -11.33 -10.61 0.33
N ALA A 37 -10.72 -9.86 -0.60
CA ALA A 37 -10.74 -8.41 -0.60
C ALA A 37 -12.09 -7.82 -1.06
N THR A 38 -12.92 -8.58 -1.79
CA THR A 38 -14.14 -8.03 -2.44
C THR A 38 -15.42 -8.34 -1.67
N VAL A 39 -15.36 -9.14 -0.58
CA VAL A 39 -16.54 -9.65 0.14
C VAL A 39 -17.57 -8.57 0.47
N ARG A 40 -17.14 -7.37 0.88
CA ARG A 40 -18.01 -6.22 1.19
C ARG A 40 -17.72 -4.98 0.33
N CYS A 41 -17.23 -5.17 -0.89
CA CYS A 41 -16.90 -4.04 -1.78
C CYS A 41 -18.17 -3.24 -2.13
N PRO A 42 -18.26 -1.93 -1.79
CA PRO A 42 -19.48 -1.14 -1.99
C PRO A 42 -19.90 -1.01 -3.46
N SER A 43 -18.93 -1.04 -4.39
CA SER A 43 -19.17 -0.83 -5.81
C SER A 43 -19.67 -2.08 -6.55
N GLY A 44 -19.62 -3.26 -5.92
CA GLY A 44 -19.92 -4.56 -6.53
C GLY A 44 -18.95 -5.01 -7.64
N ARG A 45 -18.08 -4.11 -8.14
CA ARG A 45 -17.08 -4.39 -9.19
C ARG A 45 -15.79 -5.03 -8.65
N GLY A 46 -15.61 -5.00 -7.33
CA GLY A 46 -14.41 -5.49 -6.67
C GLY A 46 -13.19 -4.62 -6.88
N TYR A 47 -12.08 -5.02 -6.26
CA TYR A 47 -10.81 -4.31 -6.33
C TYR A 47 -9.87 -4.89 -7.39
N LYS A 48 -8.93 -4.08 -7.88
CA LYS A 48 -7.86 -4.52 -8.79
C LYS A 48 -6.96 -5.52 -8.07
N THR A 49 -6.34 -6.42 -8.83
CA THR A 49 -5.38 -7.40 -8.28
C THR A 49 -4.26 -6.72 -7.49
N PHE A 50 -3.77 -5.58 -7.98
CA PHE A 50 -2.79 -4.76 -7.29
C PHE A 50 -3.28 -4.37 -5.90
N GLU A 51 -4.45 -3.73 -5.80
CA GLU A 51 -5.05 -3.27 -4.53
C GLU A 51 -5.21 -4.42 -3.54
N SER A 52 -5.72 -5.58 -3.97
CA SER A 52 -5.84 -6.76 -3.10
C SER A 52 -4.48 -7.26 -2.59
N LEU A 53 -3.46 -7.29 -3.45
CA LEU A 53 -2.12 -7.74 -3.09
C LEU A 53 -1.42 -6.78 -2.14
N VAL A 54 -1.42 -5.48 -2.46
CA VAL A 54 -0.76 -4.48 -1.59
C VAL A 54 -1.45 -4.41 -0.23
N SER A 55 -2.77 -4.49 -0.13
CA SER A 55 -3.47 -4.55 1.16
C SER A 55 -3.05 -5.75 2.00
N HIS A 56 -2.92 -6.92 1.38
CA HIS A 56 -2.45 -8.12 2.06
C HIS A 56 -1.02 -7.99 2.55
N LEU A 57 -0.12 -7.51 1.67
CA LEU A 57 1.27 -7.26 2.03
C LEU A 57 1.40 -6.23 3.14
N TRP A 58 0.59 -5.17 3.10
CA TRP A 58 0.59 -4.15 4.14
C TRP A 58 0.28 -4.72 5.52
N GLN A 59 -0.75 -5.57 5.62
CA GLN A 59 -1.05 -6.29 6.86
C GLN A 59 0.11 -7.20 7.29
N LYS A 60 0.65 -8.01 6.37
CA LYS A 60 1.70 -8.99 6.70
C LYS A 60 3.04 -8.35 7.07
N VAL A 61 3.43 -7.29 6.36
CA VAL A 61 4.64 -6.54 6.67
C VAL A 61 4.47 -5.81 8.00
N THR A 62 3.32 -5.16 8.24
CA THR A 62 3.07 -4.47 9.53
C THR A 62 3.08 -5.46 10.69
N GLN A 63 2.49 -6.64 10.51
CA GLN A 63 2.52 -7.72 11.50
C GLN A 63 3.96 -8.20 11.77
N ALA A 64 4.78 -8.36 10.73
CA ALA A 64 6.16 -8.79 10.86
C ALA A 64 7.08 -7.73 11.51
N CYS A 65 6.78 -6.43 11.31
CA CYS A 65 7.54 -5.34 11.91
C CYS A 65 7.34 -5.23 13.44
N GLY A 66 6.25 -5.78 14.00
CA GLY A 66 6.04 -5.82 15.46
C GLY A 66 5.98 -4.44 16.13
N VAL A 67 5.54 -3.41 15.40
CA VAL A 67 5.41 -2.03 15.89
C VAL A 67 4.22 -1.89 16.85
N GLY A 68 4.24 -0.83 17.67
CA GLY A 68 3.18 -0.58 18.66
C GLY A 68 1.80 -0.37 18.04
N GLU A 69 0.75 -0.79 18.73
CA GLU A 69 -0.62 -0.77 18.21
C GLU A 69 -1.14 0.64 17.84
N GLU A 70 -0.70 1.67 18.56
CA GLU A 70 -1.08 3.07 18.33
C GLU A 70 -0.23 3.76 17.24
N GLU A 71 0.83 3.10 16.77
CA GLU A 71 1.67 3.66 15.72
C GLU A 71 0.91 3.72 14.40
N THR A 72 1.17 4.76 13.61
CA THR A 72 0.58 4.89 12.28
C THR A 72 1.42 4.12 11.26
N SER A 73 0.80 3.14 10.60
CA SER A 73 1.35 2.47 9.42
C SER A 73 0.87 3.19 8.15
N GLN A 74 1.75 3.34 7.17
CA GLN A 74 1.45 4.05 5.93
C GLN A 74 2.06 3.32 4.73
N LEU A 75 1.31 3.22 3.63
CA LEU A 75 1.89 2.90 2.33
C LEU A 75 2.12 4.16 1.52
N ARG A 76 3.11 4.09 0.64
CA ARG A 76 3.38 5.10 -0.38
C ARG A 76 3.27 4.43 -1.75
N ILE A 77 2.18 4.71 -2.46
CA ILE A 77 1.86 4.06 -3.73
C ILE A 77 2.06 5.06 -4.87
N PRO A 78 2.97 4.81 -5.82
CA PRO A 78 3.13 5.67 -6.99
C PRO A 78 1.97 5.45 -7.96
N ILE A 79 1.32 6.54 -8.37
CA ILE A 79 0.20 6.55 -9.31
C ILE A 79 0.65 7.24 -10.59
N ASN A 80 0.50 6.54 -11.71
CA ASN A 80 0.69 7.13 -13.02
C ASN A 80 -0.52 8.00 -13.36
N VAL A 81 -0.32 9.31 -13.50
CA VAL A 81 -1.42 10.26 -13.75
C VAL A 81 -1.42 10.83 -15.18
N HIS A 82 -0.64 10.26 -16.10
CA HIS A 82 -0.55 10.71 -17.50
C HIS A 82 -1.92 10.89 -18.17
N THR A 83 -2.82 9.92 -17.93
CA THR A 83 -4.18 9.86 -18.49
C THR A 83 -5.22 10.53 -17.62
N HIS A 84 -4.85 10.95 -16.41
CA HIS A 84 -5.77 11.50 -15.40
C HIS A 84 -5.75 13.02 -15.34
N VAL A 85 -4.65 13.67 -15.76
CA VAL A 85 -4.59 15.13 -15.85
C VAL A 85 -5.34 15.67 -17.08
N VAL A 86 -5.82 16.92 -17.01
CA VAL A 86 -6.56 17.58 -18.09
C VAL A 86 -5.82 18.85 -18.53
N PRO A 87 -5.35 18.93 -19.79
CA PRO A 87 -5.43 17.91 -20.84
C PRO A 87 -4.50 16.71 -20.57
N PRO A 88 -4.81 15.51 -21.08
CA PRO A 88 -3.95 14.33 -20.92
C PRO A 88 -2.55 14.56 -21.46
N ILE A 89 -1.53 14.05 -20.78
CA ILE A 89 -0.14 14.16 -21.25
C ILE A 89 0.08 13.15 -22.39
N ALA A 90 0.70 13.62 -23.48
CA ALA A 90 0.97 12.82 -24.66
C ALA A 90 1.86 11.61 -24.33
N HIS A 91 1.52 10.42 -24.80
CA HIS A 91 2.23 9.15 -24.50
C HIS A 91 3.75 9.18 -24.78
N GLY A 92 4.23 10.10 -25.63
CA GLY A 92 5.66 10.30 -25.92
C GLY A 92 6.40 11.24 -24.97
N TYR A 93 5.76 11.74 -23.90
CA TYR A 93 6.40 12.59 -22.91
C TYR A 93 7.49 11.80 -22.16
N PHE A 94 8.71 12.33 -22.15
CA PHE A 94 9.88 11.67 -21.56
C PHE A 94 9.98 11.83 -20.03
N GLY A 95 9.28 12.82 -19.47
CA GLY A 95 9.36 13.12 -18.03
C GLY A 95 8.51 12.21 -17.16
N ASN A 96 8.65 12.38 -15.83
CA ASN A 96 7.84 11.68 -14.85
C ASN A 96 6.53 12.43 -14.59
N VAL A 97 5.41 11.71 -14.63
CA VAL A 97 4.10 12.23 -14.23
C VAL A 97 3.49 11.26 -13.21
N VAL A 98 4.05 11.31 -11.99
CA VAL A 98 3.70 10.41 -10.89
C VAL A 98 3.23 11.21 -9.70
N LEU A 99 2.05 10.89 -9.18
CA LEU A 99 1.57 11.34 -7.88
C LEU A 99 1.60 10.19 -6.87
N TRP A 100 1.37 10.49 -5.61
CA TRP A 100 1.47 9.53 -4.52
C TRP A 100 0.13 9.38 -3.81
N ALA A 101 -0.37 8.15 -3.75
CA ALA A 101 -1.43 7.78 -2.83
C ALA A 101 -0.82 7.35 -1.48
N PHE A 102 -1.49 7.77 -0.41
CA PHE A 102 -0.98 7.65 0.96
C PHE A 102 -2.02 7.02 1.90
N PRO A 103 -2.45 5.76 1.69
CA PRO A 103 -3.33 5.10 2.65
C PRO A 103 -2.62 4.97 3.99
N ARG A 104 -3.34 5.30 5.06
CA ARG A 104 -2.87 5.34 6.45
C ARG A 104 -3.87 4.63 7.35
N ALA A 105 -3.36 3.93 8.35
CA ALA A 105 -4.15 3.33 9.41
C ALA A 105 -3.25 3.14 10.65
N THR A 106 -3.83 3.08 11.84
CA THR A 106 -3.09 2.58 13.00
C THR A 106 -2.76 1.10 12.82
N VAL A 107 -1.71 0.62 13.47
CA VAL A 107 -1.34 -0.81 13.47
C VAL A 107 -2.50 -1.66 14.00
N ARG A 108 -3.18 -1.19 15.06
CA ARG A 108 -4.37 -1.85 15.60
C ARG A 108 -5.47 -2.00 14.55
N GLU A 109 -5.85 -0.91 13.87
CA GLU A 109 -6.88 -0.95 12.84
C GLU A 109 -6.49 -1.89 11.72
N LEU A 110 -5.25 -1.79 11.24
CA LEU A 110 -4.78 -2.57 10.11
C LEU A 110 -4.77 -4.09 10.40
N LEU A 111 -4.38 -4.50 11.61
CA LEU A 111 -4.27 -5.91 11.98
C LEU A 111 -5.58 -6.52 12.50
N SER A 112 -6.49 -5.71 13.05
CA SER A 112 -7.81 -6.16 13.49
C SER A 112 -8.83 -6.25 12.34
N GLN A 113 -8.59 -5.53 11.25
CA GLN A 113 -9.53 -5.46 10.14
C GLN A 113 -9.37 -6.64 9.15
N PRO A 114 -10.49 -7.11 8.58
CA PRO A 114 -10.46 -8.04 7.45
C PRO A 114 -9.89 -7.38 6.20
N LEU A 115 -9.38 -8.21 5.27
CA LEU A 115 -8.67 -7.74 4.08
C LEU A 115 -9.52 -6.82 3.19
N ASP A 116 -10.83 -7.02 3.13
CA ASP A 116 -11.72 -6.18 2.33
C ASP A 116 -11.78 -4.73 2.83
N ARG A 117 -11.78 -4.52 4.15
CA ARG A 117 -11.73 -3.18 4.72
C ARG A 117 -10.39 -2.50 4.46
N VAL A 118 -9.29 -3.25 4.55
CA VAL A 118 -7.95 -2.72 4.21
C VAL A 118 -7.84 -2.42 2.70
N ALA A 119 -8.46 -3.24 1.85
CA ALA A 119 -8.55 -2.99 0.41
C ALA A 119 -9.36 -1.73 0.10
N GLU A 120 -10.42 -1.46 0.86
CA GLU A 120 -11.17 -0.21 0.74
C GLU A 120 -10.32 1.02 1.08
N VAL A 121 -9.53 0.98 2.15
CA VAL A 121 -8.63 2.10 2.51
C VAL A 121 -7.62 2.40 1.40
N VAL A 122 -7.04 1.35 0.81
CA VAL A 122 -6.11 1.48 -0.33
C VAL A 122 -6.84 2.04 -1.55
N HIS A 123 -8.02 1.51 -1.87
CA HIS A 123 -8.82 1.92 -3.01
C HIS A 123 -9.21 3.40 -2.93
N VAL A 124 -9.72 3.84 -1.78
CA VAL A 124 -10.10 5.24 -1.55
C VAL A 124 -8.90 6.16 -1.70
N ALA A 125 -7.74 5.80 -1.13
CA ALA A 125 -6.53 6.61 -1.26
C ALA A 125 -6.03 6.71 -2.72
N ILE A 126 -6.20 5.66 -3.52
CA ILE A 126 -5.85 5.68 -4.95
C ILE A 126 -6.87 6.50 -5.75
N ALA A 127 -8.17 6.35 -5.45
CA ALA A 127 -9.23 7.09 -6.13
C ALA A 127 -9.08 8.60 -5.93
N GLN A 128 -8.76 9.05 -4.72
CA GLN A 128 -8.53 10.46 -4.38
C GLN A 128 -7.40 11.13 -5.18
N VAL A 129 -6.43 10.37 -5.71
CA VAL A 129 -5.37 10.93 -6.55
C VAL A 129 -5.85 11.18 -7.99
N ASN A 130 -6.92 10.50 -8.40
CA ASN A 130 -7.51 10.59 -9.73
C ASN A 130 -8.74 11.51 -9.79
N ASP A 131 -9.16 12.08 -8.65
CA ASP A 131 -10.21 13.10 -8.55
C ASP A 131 -9.66 14.49 -8.95
#